data_AF-A0A843E6R5-F1
#
_entry.id   AF-A0A843E6R5-F1
#
_cell.length_a   1.000
_cell.length_b   1.000
_cell.length_c   1.000
_cell.angle_alpha   90.00
_cell.angle_beta   90.00
_cell.angle_gamma   90.00
#
_symmetry.space_group_name_H-M   'P 1'
#
loop_
_entity.id
_entity.type
_entity.pdbx_description
1 polymer ?
#
loop_
_entity_poly.entity_id
_entity_poly.type
_entity_poly.pdbx_seq_one_letter_code
_entity_poly.pdbx_strand_id
1 'polypeptide(L)'
;MEMVAFGPYGGKEVIDFERFGKGGLFLITGDTGAGKTSIFNAITYALFGEMSGTREGTSMRSDFAPPSLVTEVRLRFEHGGLIYELTRRPNQMLPKQRG
;
A
#
# COMPACT_ATOMS: atom_id res chain seq x y z
N MET A 1 -6.89 -2.06 5.27
CA MET A 1 -5.58 -1.74 4.68
C MET A 1 -5.46 -0.25 4.50
N GLU A 2 -4.27 0.31 4.71
CA GLU A 2 -3.96 1.71 4.49
C GLU A 2 -2.67 1.83 3.68
N MET A 3 -2.64 2.74 2.71
CA MET A 3 -1.49 3.06 1.88
C MET A 3 -1.21 4.55 1.98
N VAL A 4 0.04 4.94 2.16
CA VAL A 4 0.47 6.33 2.20
C VAL A 4 1.62 6.52 1.21
N ALA A 5 1.50 7.51 0.32
CA ALA A 5 2.55 7.87 -0.63
C ALA A 5 3.13 6.67 -1.41
N PHE A 6 2.26 5.82 -1.95
CA PHE A 6 2.60 4.51 -2.52
C PHE A 6 2.11 4.35 -3.97
N GLY A 7 3.01 4.07 -4.91
CA GLY A 7 2.68 3.95 -6.33
C GLY A 7 1.97 5.21 -6.87
N PRO A 8 0.79 5.12 -7.52
CA PRO A 8 0.06 6.31 -7.98
C PRO A 8 -0.67 7.05 -6.85
N TYR A 9 -0.72 6.49 -5.64
CA TYR A 9 -1.42 7.09 -4.50
C TYR A 9 -0.50 8.05 -3.75
N GLY A 10 -0.59 9.36 -4.06
CA GLY A 10 0.25 10.40 -3.46
C GLY A 10 -0.11 10.74 -2.00
N GLY A 11 -1.33 10.41 -1.58
CA GLY A 11 -1.87 10.70 -0.25
C GLY A 11 -2.04 9.45 0.61
N LYS A 12 -2.97 9.54 1.56
CA LYS A 12 -3.41 8.41 2.40
C LYS A 12 -4.69 7.83 1.81
N GLU A 13 -4.64 6.55 1.48
CA GLU A 13 -5.76 5.77 0.98
C GLU A 13 -6.11 4.65 1.94
N VAL A 14 -7.40 4.45 2.23
CA VAL A 14 -7.88 3.43 3.16
C VAL A 14 -8.87 2.52 2.45
N ILE A 15 -8.57 1.22 2.45
CA ILE A 15 -9.47 0.17 1.96
C ILE A 15 -9.88 -0.70 3.15
N ASP A 16 -11.14 -0.56 3.55
CA ASP A 16 -11.73 -1.34 4.62
C ASP A 16 -12.41 -2.59 4.05
N PHE A 17 -11.64 -3.69 3.98
CA PHE A 17 -12.13 -4.97 3.43
C PHE A 17 -13.25 -5.59 4.26
N GLU A 18 -13.41 -5.23 5.54
CA GLU A 18 -14.49 -5.74 6.38
C GLU A 18 -15.86 -5.24 5.90
N ARG A 19 -15.90 -4.11 5.18
CA ARG A 19 -17.14 -3.58 4.57
C ARG A 19 -17.66 -4.39 3.41
N PHE A 20 -16.84 -5.25 2.80
CA PHE A 20 -17.25 -6.06 1.64
C PHE A 20 -18.08 -7.30 2.04
N GLY A 21 -18.28 -7.53 3.34
CA GLY A 21 -19.12 -8.61 3.85
C GLY A 21 -18.52 -10.00 3.59
N LYS A 22 -19.36 -11.04 3.71
CA LYS A 22 -18.94 -12.45 3.67
C LYS A 22 -19.02 -13.09 2.28
N GLY A 23 -19.34 -12.33 1.23
CA GLY A 23 -19.55 -12.86 -0.13
C GLY A 23 -18.28 -13.39 -0.80
N GLY A 24 -17.09 -13.04 -0.29
CA GLY A 24 -15.81 -13.59 -0.74
C GLY A 24 -15.35 -13.15 -2.14
N LEU A 25 -16.20 -12.47 -2.91
CA LEU A 25 -15.89 -11.98 -4.24
C LEU A 25 -16.14 -10.47 -4.34
N PHE A 26 -15.15 -9.74 -4.81
CA PHE A 26 -15.20 -8.30 -5.06
C PHE A 26 -14.45 -7.96 -6.35
N LEU A 27 -14.86 -6.87 -7.01
CA LEU A 27 -14.27 -6.40 -8.26
C LEU A 27 -13.52 -5.08 -8.03
N ILE A 28 -12.25 -5.04 -8.42
CA ILE A 28 -11.46 -3.81 -8.53
C ILE A 28 -11.41 -3.44 -10.02
N THR A 29 -12.07 -2.32 -10.38
CA THR A 29 -12.18 -1.84 -11.77
C THR A 29 -11.76 -0.37 -11.88
N GLY A 30 -11.52 0.09 -13.11
CA GLY A 30 -11.06 1.44 -13.43
C GLY A 30 -10.12 1.45 -14.63
N ASP A 31 -9.73 2.63 -15.09
CA ASP A 31 -8.92 2.81 -16.29
C ASP A 31 -7.48 2.28 -16.12
N THR A 32 -6.79 2.06 -17.25
CA THR A 32 -5.36 1.77 -17.25
C THR A 32 -4.60 2.90 -16.58
N GLY A 33 -3.68 2.57 -15.66
CA GLY A 33 -2.95 3.56 -14.86
C GLY A 33 -3.66 4.02 -13.58
N ALA A 34 -4.92 3.65 -13.34
CA ALA A 34 -5.67 4.05 -12.14
C ALA A 34 -5.19 3.42 -10.81
N GLY A 35 -4.11 2.63 -10.82
CA GLY A 35 -3.52 2.06 -9.59
C GLY A 35 -4.07 0.71 -9.12
N LYS A 36 -4.91 0.04 -9.91
CA LYS A 36 -5.44 -1.29 -9.59
C LYS A 36 -4.36 -2.30 -9.17
N THR A 37 -3.29 -2.41 -9.98
CA THR A 37 -2.13 -3.28 -9.67
C THR A 37 -1.41 -2.83 -8.40
N SER A 38 -1.38 -1.52 -8.11
CA SER A 38 -0.74 -0.98 -6.92
C SER A 38 -1.44 -1.40 -5.63
N ILE A 39 -2.76 -1.60 -5.64
CA ILE A 39 -3.49 -2.17 -4.50
C ILE A 39 -2.98 -3.58 -4.18
N PHE A 40 -2.81 -4.43 -5.19
CA PHE A 40 -2.26 -5.78 -5.00
C PHE A 40 -0.79 -5.74 -4.56
N ASN A 41 0.01 -4.87 -5.16
CA ASN A 41 1.41 -4.68 -4.78
C ASN A 41 1.55 -4.21 -3.33
N ALA A 42 0.63 -3.39 -2.81
CA ALA A 42 0.62 -2.97 -1.42
C ALA A 42 0.42 -4.16 -0.48
N ILE A 43 -0.49 -5.09 -0.82
CA ILE A 43 -0.70 -6.32 -0.04
C ILE A 43 0.56 -7.20 -0.06
N THR A 44 1.13 -7.46 -1.23
CA THR A 44 2.37 -8.24 -1.34
C THR A 44 3.51 -7.58 -0.57
N TYR A 45 3.67 -6.27 -0.71
CA TYR A 45 4.72 -5.52 -0.03
C TYR A 45 4.55 -5.55 1.49
N ALA A 46 3.32 -5.39 2.00
CA ALA A 46 3.05 -5.47 3.43
C ALA A 46 3.42 -6.85 4.01
N LEU A 47 3.07 -7.92 3.30
CA LEU A 47 3.30 -9.31 3.74
C LEU A 47 4.76 -9.74 3.60
N PHE A 48 5.39 -9.42 2.47
CA PHE A 48 6.67 -10.02 2.06
C PHE A 48 7.83 -9.04 1.96
N GLY A 49 7.58 -7.72 2.02
CA GLY A 49 8.61 -6.68 1.89
C GLY A 49 9.02 -6.37 0.45
N GLU A 50 8.45 -7.07 -0.53
CA GLU A 50 8.73 -6.92 -1.97
C GLU A 50 7.42 -6.79 -2.76
N MET A 51 7.47 -6.16 -3.92
CA MET A 51 6.33 -6.07 -4.83
C MET A 51 6.37 -7.23 -5.84
N SER A 52 5.23 -7.88 -6.09
CA SER A 52 5.16 -8.97 -7.06
C SER A 52 5.27 -8.42 -8.49
N GLY A 53 6.12 -9.03 -9.32
CA GLY A 53 6.16 -8.76 -10.76
C GLY A 53 6.54 -7.34 -11.17
N THR A 54 7.15 -6.55 -10.29
CA THR A 54 7.61 -5.20 -10.63
C THR A 54 8.74 -5.26 -11.64
N ARG A 55 8.57 -4.54 -12.75
CA ARG A 55 9.66 -4.19 -13.66
C ARG A 55 10.70 -3.39 -12.89
N GLU A 56 11.98 -3.65 -13.15
CA GLU A 56 13.09 -2.82 -12.67
C GLU A 56 12.76 -1.34 -12.89
N GLY A 57 12.84 -0.52 -11.83
CA GLY A 57 12.57 0.91 -11.88
C GLY A 57 11.17 1.37 -11.44
N THR A 58 10.25 0.47 -11.07
CA THR A 58 8.98 0.89 -10.45
C THR A 58 9.24 1.33 -8.99
N SER A 59 9.26 2.64 -8.73
CA SER A 59 9.43 3.19 -7.38
C SER A 59 8.25 2.80 -6.48
N MET A 60 8.52 2.35 -5.26
CA MET A 60 7.46 2.13 -4.27
C MET A 60 6.82 3.45 -3.82
N ARG A 61 7.63 4.51 -3.75
CA ARG A 61 7.19 5.84 -3.35
C ARG A 61 6.45 6.50 -4.51
N SER A 62 5.33 7.14 -4.20
CA SER A 62 4.60 7.97 -5.16
C SER A 62 5.35 9.26 -5.50
N ASP A 63 5.46 9.56 -6.79
CA ASP A 63 6.00 10.84 -7.28
C ASP A 63 5.06 12.03 -6.98
N PHE A 64 3.79 11.75 -6.69
CA PHE A 64 2.80 12.76 -6.32
C PHE A 64 2.85 13.11 -4.82
N ALA A 65 3.65 12.40 -4.02
CA ALA A 65 3.70 12.60 -2.58
C ALA A 65 4.67 13.73 -2.19
N PRO A 66 4.30 14.63 -1.26
CA PRO A 66 5.21 15.66 -0.78
C PRO A 66 6.42 15.02 -0.07
N PRO A 67 7.63 15.62 -0.15
CA PRO A 67 8.86 15.02 0.37
C PRO A 67 8.83 14.65 1.86
N SER A 68 8.00 15.34 2.64
CA SER A 68 7.83 15.09 4.07
C SER A 68 6.90 13.92 4.39
N LEU A 69 6.08 13.47 3.44
CA LEU A 69 5.13 12.38 3.66
C LEU A 69 5.83 11.04 3.52
N VAL A 70 5.81 10.25 4.59
CA VAL A 70 6.45 8.94 4.66
C VAL A 70 5.65 7.93 3.84
N THR A 71 6.34 7.20 2.95
CA THR A 71 5.74 6.06 2.27
C THR A 71 5.55 4.92 3.26
N GLU A 72 4.32 4.43 3.36
CA GLU A 72 3.92 3.39 4.31
C GLU A 72 2.80 2.53 3.74
N VAL A 73 2.81 1.25 4.05
CA VAL A 73 1.64 0.38 3.88
C VAL A 73 1.34 -0.33 5.19
N ARG A 74 0.09 -0.27 5.62
CA ARG A 74 -0.44 -0.96 6.80
C ARG A 74 -1.50 -1.96 6.40
N LEU A 75 -1.31 -3.22 6.78
CA LEU A 75 -2.21 -4.32 6.48
C LEU A 75 -2.65 -5.01 7.77
N ARG A 76 -3.95 -5.07 8.00
CA ARG A 76 -4.59 -5.86 9.05
C ARG A 76 -5.26 -7.06 8.40
N PHE A 77 -4.98 -8.26 8.88
CA PHE A 77 -5.52 -9.51 8.31
C PHE A 77 -5.68 -10.58 9.39
N GLU A 78 -6.47 -11.60 9.10
CA GLU A 78 -6.66 -12.77 9.96
C GLU A 78 -5.89 -13.97 9.39
N HIS A 79 -5.23 -14.73 10.26
CA HIS A 79 -4.66 -16.02 9.93
C HIS A 79 -4.78 -16.98 11.11
N GLY A 80 -5.40 -18.14 10.90
CA GLY A 80 -5.60 -19.13 11.96
C GLY A 80 -6.43 -18.62 13.14
N GLY A 81 -7.42 -17.75 12.91
CA GLY A 81 -8.24 -17.15 13.97
C GLY A 81 -7.56 -16.02 14.75
N LEU A 82 -6.33 -15.66 14.42
CA LEU A 82 -5.59 -14.56 15.03
C LEU A 82 -5.55 -13.35 14.10
N ILE A 83 -5.74 -12.17 14.68
CA ILE A 83 -5.67 -10.90 13.96
C ILE A 83 -4.24 -10.36 14.04
N TYR A 84 -3.66 -10.09 12.88
CA TYR A 84 -2.34 -9.51 12.73
C TYR A 84 -2.45 -8.11 12.15
N GLU A 85 -1.48 -7.27 12.50
CA GLU A 85 -1.31 -5.98 11.90
C GLU A 85 0.16 -5.74 11.56
N LEU A 86 0.42 -5.46 10.28
CA LEU A 86 1.74 -5.19 9.75
C LEU A 86 1.81 -3.75 9.29
N THR A 87 2.92 -3.08 9.60
CA THR A 87 3.27 -1.79 9.01
C THR A 87 4.64 -1.93 8.34
N ARG A 88 4.73 -1.58 7.07
CA ARG A 88 5.97 -1.59 6.29
C ARG A 88 6.25 -0.21 5.75
N ARG A 89 7.51 0.20 5.87
CA ARG A 89 8.06 1.45 5.34
C ARG A 89 9.31 1.10 4.54
N PRO A 90 9.41 1.47 3.25
CA PRO A 90 10.65 1.26 2.52
C PRO A 90 11.73 2.17 3.09
N ASN A 91 12.99 1.78 2.88
CA ASN A 91 14.11 2.67 3.12
C ASN A 91 13.92 3.93 2.27
N GLN A 92 13.86 5.09 2.93
CA GLN A 92 13.54 6.35 2.30
C GLN A 92 14.29 7.47 3.00
N MET A 93 14.78 8.43 2.22
CA MET A 93 15.36 9.64 2.76
C MET A 93 14.23 10.60 3.11
N LEU A 94 14.10 10.95 4.38
CA LEU A 94 13.19 11.98 4.83
C LEU A 94 13.96 13.29 5.03
N PRO A 95 13.38 14.45 4.68
CA PRO A 95 13.94 15.73 5.09
C PRO A 95 14.20 15.72 6.60
N LYS A 96 15.37 16.19 7.04
CA LYS A 96 15.64 16.38 8.47
C LYS A 96 14.50 17.21 9.06
N GLN A 97 13.79 16.66 10.04
CA GLN A 97 12.90 17.48 10.87
C GLN A 97 13.80 18.51 11.56
N ARG A 98 13.60 19.79 11.25
CA ARG A 98 14.30 20.89 11.93
C ARG A 98 13.90 20.84 13.40
N GLY A 99 14.86 20.52 14.27
CA GLY A 99 14.81 20.86 15.69
C GLY A 99 15.31 22.27 15.92
#